data_AF-A0A969SB72-F1
#
_entry.id   AF-A0A969SB72-F1
#
_cell.length_a   1.000
_cell.length_b   1.000
_cell.length_c   1.000
_cell.angle_alpha   90.00
_cell.angle_beta   90.00
_cell.angle_gamma   90.00
#
_symmetry.space_group_name_H-M   'P 1'
#
loop_
_entity.id
_entity.type
_entity.pdbx_description
1 polymer ?
#
loop_
_entity_poly.entity_id
_entity_poly.type
_entity_poly.pdbx_seq_one_letter_code
_entity_poly.pdbx_strand_id
1 'polypeptide(L)'
;MSLIPIPSTVHYEVPLQILEQQTLRAISGHPEQRQLAHEMVITLRKVMSLQRRLEESCEQSQIQLEHRWGLEEKTFDTSPAPNA
;
A
#
# COMPACT_ATOMS: atom_id res chain seq x y z
N MET A 1 4.34 13.00 -19.57
CA MET A 1 3.07 12.48 -19.04
C MET A 1 3.35 12.02 -17.63
N SER A 2 2.73 12.63 -16.62
CA SER A 2 2.96 12.30 -15.21
C SER A 2 2.10 11.12 -14.81
N LEU A 3 2.73 10.01 -14.43
CA LEU A 3 2.06 8.85 -13.84
C LEU A 3 1.54 9.23 -12.45
N ILE A 4 0.35 8.75 -12.07
CA ILE A 4 -0.10 8.92 -10.68
C ILE A 4 0.61 7.85 -9.84
N PRO A 5 1.43 8.24 -8.84
CA PRO A 5 2.08 7.28 -7.96
C PRO A 5 1.05 6.71 -6.99
N ILE A 6 0.96 5.39 -6.94
CA ILE A 6 0.11 4.69 -5.98
C ILE A 6 0.96 3.70 -5.17
N PRO A 7 0.66 3.49 -3.88
CA PRO A 7 1.35 2.47 -3.11
C PRO A 7 1.07 1.10 -3.70
N SER A 8 2.07 0.23 -3.78
CA SER A 8 1.80 -1.17 -4.15
C SER A 8 0.98 -1.87 -3.07
N THR A 9 0.03 -2.71 -3.49
CA THR A 9 -0.84 -3.52 -2.62
C THR A 9 -0.06 -4.37 -1.61
N VAL A 10 1.15 -4.81 -1.97
CA VAL A 10 2.08 -5.57 -1.12
C VAL A 10 2.37 -4.86 0.21
N HIS A 11 2.34 -3.52 0.25
CA HIS A 11 2.60 -2.76 1.47
C HIS A 11 1.64 -3.03 2.61
N TYR A 12 0.38 -3.36 2.30
CA TYR A 12 -0.65 -3.51 3.31
C TYR A 12 -0.80 -4.96 3.77
N GLU A 13 -0.29 -5.93 3.01
CA GLU A 13 -0.37 -7.35 3.34
C GLU A 13 0.50 -7.72 4.55
N VAL A 14 1.73 -7.20 4.63
CA VAL A 14 2.64 -7.49 5.75
C VAL A 14 2.08 -6.95 7.08
N PRO A 15 1.64 -5.68 7.19
CA PRO A 15 0.97 -5.18 8.39
C PRO A 15 -0.28 -5.99 8.76
N LEU A 16 -1.08 -6.39 7.77
CA LEU A 16 -2.27 -7.20 8.01
C LEU A 16 -1.91 -8.57 8.61
N GLN A 17 -0.91 -9.26 8.05
CA GLN A 17 -0.44 -10.55 8.57
C GLN A 17 0.13 -10.43 9.99
N ILE A 18 0.90 -9.38 10.29
CA ILE A 18 1.42 -9.14 11.65
C ILE A 18 0.27 -8.93 12.62
N LEU A 19 -0.71 -8.09 12.25
CA LEU A 19 -1.87 -7.82 13.11
C LEU A 19 -2.66 -9.09 13.40
N GLU A 20 -2.93 -9.91 12.38
CA GLU A 20 -3.76 -11.11 12.51
C GLU A 20 -3.05 -12.26 13.22
N GLN A 21 -1.78 -12.51 12.87
CA GLN A 21 -1.06 -13.70 13.32
C GLN A 21 -0.25 -13.47 14.59
N GLN A 22 0.22 -12.24 14.83
CA GLN A 22 1.09 -11.93 15.96
C GLN A 22 0.36 -11.05 16.98
N THR A 23 -0.11 -9.87 16.58
CA THR A 23 -0.65 -8.86 17.49
C THR A 23 -1.91 -9.34 18.19
N LEU A 24 -2.93 -9.79 17.43
CA LEU A 24 -4.20 -10.28 18.01
C LEU A 24 -3.99 -11.50 18.93
N ARG A 25 -2.98 -12.33 18.67
CA ARG A 25 -2.63 -13.45 19.54
C ARG A 25 -1.96 -12.97 20.83
N ALA A 26 -0.99 -12.05 20.71
CA ALA A 26 -0.22 -11.53 21.82
C ALA A 26 -1.08 -10.73 22.83
N ILE A 27 -2.09 -10.00 22.36
CA ILE A 27 -2.96 -9.16 23.20
C ILE A 27 -4.28 -9.84 23.58
N SER A 28 -4.35 -11.16 23.47
CA SER A 28 -5.58 -11.94 23.72
C SER A 28 -6.19 -11.74 25.11
N GLY A 29 -5.39 -11.43 26.14
CA GLY A 29 -5.83 -11.10 27.50
C GLY A 29 -6.16 -9.61 27.75
N HIS A 30 -6.09 -8.78 26.72
CA HIS A 30 -6.19 -7.32 26.80
C HIS A 30 -7.35 -6.83 25.91
N PRO A 31 -8.60 -6.80 26.41
CA PRO A 31 -9.79 -6.64 25.57
C PRO A 31 -9.86 -5.30 24.83
N GLU A 32 -9.43 -4.20 25.46
CA GLU A 32 -9.39 -2.88 24.82
C GLU A 32 -8.39 -2.82 23.66
N GLN A 33 -7.18 -3.34 23.89
CA GLN A 33 -6.12 -3.41 22.90
C GLN A 33 -6.52 -4.33 21.74
N ARG A 34 -7.18 -5.45 22.05
CA ARG A 34 -7.72 -6.38 21.06
C ARG A 34 -8.76 -5.71 20.17
N GLN A 35 -9.65 -4.90 20.74
CA GLN A 35 -10.63 -4.14 19.97
C GLN A 35 -9.94 -3.17 19.00
N LEU A 36 -8.96 -2.41 19.49
CA LEU A 36 -8.18 -1.48 18.65
C LEU A 36 -7.45 -2.21 17.51
N ALA A 37 -6.81 -3.35 17.79
CA ALA A 37 -6.14 -4.14 16.75
C ALA A 37 -7.13 -4.71 15.72
N HIS A 38 -8.32 -5.14 16.14
CA HIS A 38 -9.38 -5.55 15.22
C HIS A 38 -9.85 -4.39 14.32
N GLU A 39 -10.01 -3.19 14.86
CA GLU A 39 -10.35 -1.99 14.09
C GLU A 39 -9.26 -1.64 13.06
N MET A 40 -7.99 -1.80 13.43
CA MET A 40 -6.87 -1.64 12.49
C MET A 40 -6.95 -2.64 11.33
N VAL A 41 -7.22 -3.92 11.60
CA VAL A 41 -7.40 -4.95 10.57
C VAL A 41 -8.55 -4.59 9.62
N ILE A 42 -9.70 -4.19 10.17
CA ILE A 42 -10.86 -3.79 9.36
C ILE A 42 -10.53 -2.57 8.50
N THR A 43 -9.85 -1.58 9.06
CA THR A 43 -9.49 -0.35 8.37
C THR A 43 -8.50 -0.63 7.23
N LEU A 44 -7.48 -1.45 7.46
CA LEU A 44 -6.52 -1.83 6.42
C LEU A 44 -7.20 -2.55 5.26
N ARG A 45 -8.08 -3.51 5.54
CA ARG A 45 -8.86 -4.19 4.49
C ARG A 45 -9.73 -3.22 3.69
N LYS A 46 -10.33 -2.23 4.35
CA LYS A 46 -11.10 -1.16 3.67
C LYS A 46 -10.21 -0.31 2.78
N VAL A 47 -9.02 0.08 3.26
CA VAL A 47 -8.04 0.86 2.49
C VAL A 47 -7.61 0.09 1.25
N MET A 48 -7.31 -1.21 1.36
CA MET A 48 -6.99 -2.07 0.21
C MET A 48 -8.12 -2.09 -0.84
N SER A 49 -9.37 -2.26 -0.40
CA SER A 49 -10.52 -2.24 -1.31
C SER A 49 -10.73 -0.87 -1.97
N LEU A 50 -10.51 0.22 -1.23
CA LEU A 50 -10.58 1.58 -1.77
C LEU A 50 -9.49 1.84 -2.80
N GLN A 51 -8.28 1.37 -2.56
CA GLN A 51 -7.18 1.48 -3.50
C GLN A 51 -7.49 0.75 -4.80
N ARG A 52 -7.98 -0.49 -4.73
CA ARG A 52 -8.38 -1.25 -5.92
C ARG A 52 -9.44 -0.51 -6.74
N ARG A 53 -10.43 0.08 -6.07
CA ARG A 53 -11.45 0.89 -6.75
C ARG A 53 -10.86 2.15 -7.40
N LEU A 54 -9.85 2.77 -6.79
CA LEU A 54 -9.12 3.89 -7.38
C LEU A 54 -8.34 3.46 -8.62
N GLU A 55 -7.68 2.29 -8.57
CA GLU A 55 -6.97 1.68 -9.70
C GLU A 55 -7.92 1.44 -10.88
N GLU A 56 -9.05 0.77 -10.63
CA GLU A 56 -10.09 0.50 -11.62
C GLU A 56 -10.67 1.80 -12.22
N SER A 57 -10.87 2.83 -11.40
CA SER A 57 -11.35 4.14 -11.86
C SER A 57 -10.31 4.86 -12.74
N CYS A 58 -9.03 4.74 -12.43
CA CYS A 58 -7.95 5.34 -13.22
C CYS A 58 -7.77 4.60 -14.55
N GLU A 59 -7.85 3.27 -14.54
CA GLU A 59 -7.82 2.43 -15.75
C GLU A 59 -8.96 2.81 -16.71
N GLN A 60 -10.20 2.95 -16.19
CA GLN A 60 -11.35 3.41 -16.97
C GLN A 60 -11.16 4.80 -17.58
N SER A 61 -10.40 5.67 -16.90
CA SER A 61 -10.09 7.03 -17.35
C SER A 61 -8.81 7.10 -18.20
N GLN A 62 -8.22 5.95 -18.56
CA GLN A 62 -6.94 5.84 -19.28
C GLN A 62 -5.77 6.58 -18.60
N ILE A 63 -5.85 6.75 -17.27
CA ILE A 63 -4.80 7.35 -16.47
C ILE A 63 -3.75 6.27 -16.17
N GLN A 64 -2.51 6.54 -16.52
CA GLN A 64 -1.41 5.62 -16.24
C GLN A 64 -0.98 5.70 -14.77
N LEU A 65 -0.93 4.54 -14.12
CA LEU A 65 -0.57 4.36 -12.72
C LEU A 65 0.87 3.87 -12.58
N GLU A 66 1.55 4.32 -11.54
CA GLU A 66 2.87 3.81 -11.15
C GLU A 66 2.80 3.23 -9.74
N HIS A 67 2.94 1.91 -9.62
CA HIS A 67 3.04 1.27 -8.31
C HIS A 67 4.41 1.52 -7.70
N ARG A 68 4.43 2.08 -6.48
CA ARG A 68 5.68 2.35 -5.74
C ARG A 68 5.74 1.51 -4.47
N TRP A 69 6.94 0.99 -4.19
CA TRP A 69 7.29 0.24 -2.96
C TRP A 69 7.93 1.11 -1.88
N GLY A 70 8.09 2.41 -2.16
CA GLY A 70 8.76 3.34 -1.27
C GLY A 70 8.72 4.73 -1.88
N LEU A 71 9.14 5.71 -1.08
CA LEU A 71 9.27 7.10 -1.51
C LEU A 71 10.56 7.34 -2.29
N GLU A 72 11.34 6.30 -2.60
CA GLU A 72 12.50 6.41 -3.49
C GLU A 72 12.01 6.78 -4.88
N GLU A 73 11.96 8.08 -5.14
CA GLU A 73 12.00 8.63 -6.48
C GLU A 73 13.25 8.05 -7.13
N LYS A 74 13.05 7.05 -7.98
CA LYS A 74 14.05 6.76 -8.99
C LYS A 74 14.10 8.04 -9.82
N THR A 75 15.04 8.92 -9.47
CA THR A 75 15.63 9.85 -10.41
C THR A 75 16.09 8.96 -11.53
N PHE A 76 15.24 8.78 -12.55
CA PHE A 76 15.70 8.33 -13.85
C PHE A 76 16.60 9.45 -14.32
N ASP A 77 17.84 9.40 -13.84
CA ASP A 77 18.97 10.14 -14.38
C ASP A 77 19.02 9.69 -15.83
N THR A 78 18.35 10.47 -16.67
CA THR A 78 18.53 10.43 -18.11
C THR A 78 19.91 11.03 -18.31
N SER A 79 20.95 10.27 -17.99
CA SER A 79 22.29 10.57 -18.46
C SER A 79 22.28 10.20 -19.94
N PRO A 80 22.26 11.17 -20.88
CA PRO A 80 22.56 10.83 -22.25
C PRO A 80 23.98 10.29 -22.26
N ALA A 81 24.15 9.05 -22.72
CA ALA A 81 25.45 8.45 -22.94
C ALA A 81 26.40 9.48 -23.59
N PRO A 82 27.59 9.76 -23.01
CA PRO A 82 28.56 10.56 -23.70
C PRO A 82 29.08 9.74 -24.89
N ASN A 83 28.73 10.19 -26.09
CA ASN A 83 29.47 9.86 -27.31
C ASN A 83 30.94 10.26 -27.12
N ALA A 84 31.85 9.28 -27.15
CA ALA A 84 33.21 9.39 -27.72
C ALA A 84 33.89 8.02 -27.68
#